data_AF-A0A353ZHQ4-F1
#
_entry.id   AF-A0A353ZHQ4-F1
#
_cell.length_a   1.000
_cell.length_b   1.000
_cell.length_c   1.000
_cell.angle_alpha   90.00
_cell.angle_beta   90.00
_cell.angle_gamma   90.00
#
_symmetry.space_group_name_H-M   'P 1'
#
loop_
_entity.id
_entity.type
_entity.pdbx_description
1 polymer ?
#
loop_
_entity_poly.entity_id
_entity_poly.type
_entity_poly.pdbx_seq_one_letter_code
_entity_poly.pdbx_strand_id
1 'polypeptide(L)'
;MIKPQTCPICGKPVASWQELSAKNAPAADSPGDLSSGGNRHFPFCSQRCQEIDLLRWSKGQYRIVEPISPENLAEELERRGELGDDGAG
;
A
#
# COMPACT_ATOMS: atom_id res chain seq x y z
N MET A 1 -5.11 -14.90 18.86
CA MET A 1 -4.72 -15.45 17.53
C MET A 1 -4.21 -14.32 16.64
N ILE A 2 -3.02 -14.45 16.06
CA ILE A 2 -2.57 -13.56 14.97
C ILE A 2 -3.35 -13.97 13.71
N LYS A 3 -4.03 -13.02 13.06
CA LYS A 3 -4.74 -13.30 11.80
C LYS A 3 -3.70 -13.59 10.70
N PRO A 4 -3.89 -14.65 9.88
CA PRO A 4 -2.98 -14.94 8.80
C PRO A 4 -2.98 -13.77 7.80
N GLN A 5 -1.80 -13.40 7.32
CA GLN A 5 -1.68 -12.41 6.25
C GLN A 5 -2.28 -12.99 4.97
N THR A 6 -2.96 -12.17 4.18
CA THR A 6 -3.61 -12.59 2.93
C THR A 6 -3.14 -11.73 1.76
N CYS A 7 -3.11 -12.33 0.57
CA CYS A 7 -2.74 -11.62 -0.66
C CYS A 7 -3.79 -10.52 -0.94
N PRO A 8 -3.37 -9.26 -1.10
CA PRO A 8 -4.31 -8.14 -1.28
C PRO A 8 -5.05 -8.17 -2.64
N ILE A 9 -4.59 -9.00 -3.58
CA ILE A 9 -5.17 -9.11 -4.92
C ILE A 9 -6.21 -10.22 -5.03
N CYS A 10 -5.98 -11.37 -4.39
CA CYS A 10 -6.85 -12.55 -4.53
C CYS A 10 -7.28 -13.21 -3.21
N GLY A 11 -6.84 -12.68 -2.06
CA GLY A 11 -7.24 -13.15 -0.73
C GLY A 11 -6.59 -14.46 -0.27
N LYS A 12 -5.77 -15.11 -1.10
CA LYS A 12 -5.06 -16.34 -0.70
C LYS A 12 -4.19 -16.10 0.54
N PRO A 13 -4.16 -17.03 1.52
CA PRO A 13 -3.28 -16.89 2.67
C PRO A 13 -1.82 -16.88 2.22
N VAL A 14 -1.04 -15.96 2.77
CA VAL A 14 0.41 -15.88 2.57
C VAL A 14 1.09 -16.05 3.94
N ALA A 15 2.17 -16.82 3.97
CA ALA A 15 2.95 -16.98 5.20
C ALA A 15 3.47 -15.61 5.67
N SER A 16 3.46 -15.39 6.97
CA SER A 16 3.97 -14.14 7.57
C SER A 16 5.47 -13.99 7.33
N TRP A 17 5.95 -12.74 7.43
CA TRP A 17 7.37 -12.43 7.32
C TRP A 17 8.22 -13.21 8.34
N GLN A 18 7.73 -13.39 9.57
CA GLN A 18 8.37 -14.22 10.60
C GLN A 18 8.48 -15.68 10.16
N GLU A 19 7.41 -16.27 9.62
CA GLU A 19 7.43 -17.64 9.12
C GLU A 19 8.32 -17.78 7.87
N LEU A 20 8.42 -16.76 7.02
CA LEU A 20 9.28 -16.73 5.83
C LEU A 20 10.75 -16.63 6.19
N SER A 21 11.08 -15.75 7.13
CA SER A 21 12.44 -15.60 7.66
C SER A 21 12.93 -16.85 8.39
N ALA A 22 12.04 -17.56 9.10
CA ALA A 22 12.41 -18.78 9.82
C ALA A 22 12.75 -19.96 8.90
N LYS A 23 12.07 -20.08 7.75
CA LYS A 23 12.28 -21.18 6.78
C LYS A 23 13.41 -20.95 5.79
N ASN A 24 13.82 -19.69 5.62
CA ASN A 24 14.95 -19.31 4.78
C ASN A 24 16.13 -18.79 5.63
N ALA A 25 16.20 -19.18 6.91
CA ALA A 25 17.36 -18.85 7.74
C ALA A 25 18.61 -19.46 7.09
N PRO A 26 19.68 -18.69 6.84
CA PRO A 26 20.90 -19.26 6.29
C PRO A 26 21.48 -20.25 7.30
N ALA A 27 21.87 -21.44 6.83
CA ALA A 27 22.88 -22.21 7.55
C ALA A 27 24.09 -21.27 7.74
N ALA A 28 24.55 -21.11 8.98
CA ALA A 28 25.28 -19.95 9.48
C ALA A 28 26.71 -19.69 8.92
N ASP A 29 27.07 -20.11 7.70
CA ASP A 29 28.46 -20.14 7.22
C ASP A 29 28.70 -19.59 5.80
N SER A 30 27.91 -18.62 5.32
CA SER A 30 28.25 -17.94 4.04
C SER A 30 28.02 -16.42 4.10
N PRO A 31 29.08 -15.61 4.08
CA PRO A 31 28.96 -14.16 4.04
C PRO A 31 28.75 -13.77 2.57
N GLY A 32 27.54 -13.37 2.17
CA GLY A 32 27.41 -12.77 0.84
C GLY A 32 26.03 -12.55 0.23
N ASP A 33 24.93 -13.08 0.77
CA ASP A 33 23.62 -12.82 0.15
C ASP A 33 22.64 -12.18 1.13
N LEU A 34 22.62 -10.84 1.11
CA LEU A 34 21.63 -10.01 1.81
C LEU A 34 20.28 -10.01 1.09
N SER A 35 20.08 -10.82 0.03
CA SER A 35 18.77 -11.07 -0.58
C SER A 35 17.93 -12.03 0.28
N SER A 36 17.75 -11.64 1.54
CA SER A 36 16.54 -11.73 2.35
C SER A 36 15.68 -12.97 2.09
N GLY A 37 15.75 -13.92 3.02
CA GLY A 37 14.93 -15.13 3.13
C GLY A 37 13.41 -14.88 3.28
N GLY A 38 12.80 -14.15 2.37
CA GLY A 38 11.37 -13.98 2.18
C GLY A 38 10.93 -14.64 0.88
N ASN A 39 9.66 -15.05 0.76
CA ASN A 39 9.11 -15.29 -0.59
C ASN A 39 9.27 -14.00 -1.39
N ARG A 40 9.99 -14.05 -2.52
CA ARG A 40 10.27 -12.90 -3.41
C ARG A 40 9.05 -12.10 -3.86
N HIS A 41 7.86 -12.69 -3.78
CA HIS A 41 6.60 -12.06 -4.13
C HIS A 41 5.79 -11.61 -2.92
N PHE A 42 6.22 -11.86 -1.68
CA PHE A 42 5.52 -11.39 -0.48
C PHE A 42 5.36 -9.86 -0.55
N PRO A 43 4.17 -9.29 -0.27
CA PRO A 43 2.97 -9.88 0.36
C PRO A 43 1.98 -10.59 -0.58
N PHE A 44 2.33 -10.80 -1.84
CA PHE A 44 1.49 -11.44 -2.84
C PHE A 44 1.69 -12.97 -2.90
N CYS A 45 0.70 -13.69 -3.40
CA CYS A 45 0.81 -15.14 -3.57
C CYS A 45 1.66 -15.56 -4.78
N SER A 46 1.91 -14.66 -5.73
CA SER A 46 2.63 -14.94 -6.99
C SER A 46 3.03 -13.65 -7.73
N GLN A 47 3.94 -13.78 -8.70
CA GLN A 47 4.31 -12.70 -9.63
C GLN A 47 3.10 -12.07 -10.32
N ARG A 48 2.14 -12.88 -10.79
CA ARG A 48 0.92 -12.38 -11.44
C ARG A 48 0.14 -11.40 -10.55
N CYS A 49 0.04 -11.68 -9.25
CA CYS A 49 -0.66 -10.76 -8.34
C CYS A 49 0.15 -9.47 -8.12
N GLN A 50 1.47 -9.55 -8.05
CA GLN A 50 2.34 -8.37 -7.97
C GLN A 50 2.19 -7.46 -9.20
N GLU A 51 2.16 -8.02 -10.40
CA GLU A 51 1.98 -7.26 -11.64
C GLU A 51 0.58 -6.61 -11.75
N ILE A 52 -0.46 -7.30 -11.28
CA ILE A 52 -1.81 -6.73 -11.20
C ILE A 52 -1.83 -5.55 -10.23
N ASP A 53 -1.20 -5.69 -9.07
CA ASP A 53 -1.10 -4.62 -8.09
C ASP A 53 -0.39 -3.39 -8.68
N LEU A 54 0.72 -3.61 -9.40
CA LEU A 54 1.45 -2.56 -10.10
C LEU A 54 0.57 -1.85 -11.15
N LEU A 55 -0.26 -2.59 -11.88
CA LEU A 55 -1.22 -1.99 -12.82
C LEU A 55 -2.31 -1.18 -12.10
N ARG A 56 -2.81 -1.62 -10.94
CA ARG A 56 -3.77 -0.84 -10.15
C ARG A 56 -3.15 0.46 -9.67
N TRP A 57 -1.89 0.40 -9.27
CA TRP A 57 -1.12 1.58 -8.86
C TRP A 57 -0.91 2.56 -10.01
N SER A 58 -0.47 2.09 -11.19
CA SER A 58 -0.26 2.96 -12.35
C SER A 58 -1.56 3.59 -12.86
N LYS A 59 -2.70 2.94 -12.64
CA LYS A 59 -4.04 3.48 -12.91
C LYS A 59 -4.58 4.43 -11.84
N GLY A 60 -3.84 4.68 -10.77
CA GLY A 60 -4.29 5.54 -9.67
C GLY A 60 -5.51 4.99 -8.91
N GLN A 61 -5.69 3.66 -8.87
CA GLN A 61 -6.84 3.04 -8.20
C GLN A 61 -6.74 3.06 -6.67
N TYR A 62 -5.59 3.42 -6.13
CA TYR A 62 -5.38 3.63 -4.70
C TYR A 62 -5.57 5.11 -4.37
N ARG A 63 -6.53 5.41 -3.49
CA ARG A 63 -6.85 6.77 -3.07
C ARG A 63 -6.88 6.83 -1.55
N ILE A 64 -6.17 7.80 -0.99
CA ILE A 64 -6.34 8.22 0.40
C ILE A 64 -7.47 9.24 0.38
N VAL A 65 -8.56 8.94 1.08
CA VAL A 65 -9.71 9.83 1.22
C VAL A 65 -9.83 10.25 2.67
N GLU A 66 -10.07 11.53 2.88
CA GLU A 66 -10.42 12.08 4.18
C GLU A 66 -11.83 12.67 4.11
N PRO A 67 -12.62 12.61 5.19
CA PRO A 67 -13.89 13.29 5.25
C PRO A 67 -13.69 14.80 5.05
N ILE A 68 -14.53 15.43 4.24
CA ILE A 68 -14.50 16.88 4.10
C ILE A 68 -15.19 17.52 5.32
N SER A 69 -14.49 18.42 6.01
CA SER A 69 -15.10 19.26 7.05
C SER A 69 -15.58 20.59 6.45
N PRO A 70 -16.51 21.31 7.11
CA PRO A 70 -16.93 22.64 6.67
C PRO A 70 -15.75 23.61 6.50
N GLU A 71 -14.76 23.54 7.39
CA GLU A 71 -13.55 24.37 7.35
C GLU A 71 -12.68 24.03 6.14
N ASN A 72 -12.40 22.74 5.93
CA ASN A 72 -11.62 22.28 4.77
C ASN A 72 -12.30 22.63 3.43
N LEU A 73 -13.63 22.61 3.40
CA LEU A 73 -14.40 23.01 2.22
C LEU A 73 -14.31 24.52 1.98
N ALA A 74 -14.44 25.34 3.02
CA ALA A 74 -14.32 26.79 2.91
C ALA A 74 -12.92 27.20 2.40
N GLU A 75 -11.86 26.63 2.98
CA GLU A 75 -10.47 26.87 2.54
C GLU A 75 -10.24 26.47 1.07
N GLU A 76 -10.81 25.35 0.62
CA GLU A 76 -10.67 24.89 -0.77
C GLU A 76 -11.46 25.78 -1.74
N LEU A 77 -12.66 26.25 -1.36
CA LEU A 77 -13.45 27.19 -2.16
C LEU A 77 -12.76 28.55 -2.27
N GLU A 78 -12.11 29.01 -1.20
CA GLU A 78 -11.33 30.25 -1.19
C GLU A 78 -10.11 30.11 -2.11
N ARG A 79 -9.37 28.99 -2.01
CA ARG A 79 -8.25 28.67 -2.90
C ARG A 79 -8.65 28.64 -4.37
N ARG A 80 -9.86 28.16 -4.67
CA ARG A 80 -10.42 28.11 -6.03
C ARG A 80 -10.97 29.47 -6.49
N GLY A 81 -10.97 30.48 -5.63
CA GLY A 81 -11.47 31.82 -5.93
C GLY A 81 -12.99 31.89 -6.07
N GLU A 82 -13.72 30.90 -5.56
CA GLU A 82 -15.18 30.80 -5.67
C GLU A 82 -15.90 31.54 -4.54
N LEU A 83 -15.15 32.05 -3.57
CA LEU A 83 -15.60 32.94 -2.48
C LEU A 83 -15.35 34.44 -2.80
N GLY A 84 -15.03 34.78 -4.06
CA GLY A 84 -14.63 36.13 -4.45
C GLY A 84 -15.76 37.11 -4.76
N ASP A 85 -15.85 38.13 -3.90
CA ASP A 85 -16.21 39.53 -4.14
C ASP A 85 -17.64 39.83 -4.62
N ASP A 86 -18.58 39.86 -3.67
CA ASP A 86 -19.72 40.78 -3.76
C ASP A 86 -19.19 42.23 -3.65
N GLY A 87 -18.68 42.75 -4.77
CA GLY A 87 -18.30 44.14 -4.91
C GLY A 87 -19.44 45.08 -4.51
N ALA A 88 -19.48 45.48 -3.24
CA ALA A 88 -20.31 46.55 -2.73
C ALA A 88 -19.55 47.87 -2.93
N GLY A 89 -19.77 48.47 -4.10
CA GLY A 89 -19.49 49.90 -4.36
C GLY A 89 -20.55 50.81 -3.74
#